data_AF-A0A1M6XGN8-F1
#
_entry.id   AF-A0A1M6XGN8-F1
#
_cell.length_a   1.000
_cell.length_b   1.000
_cell.length_c   1.000
_cell.angle_alpha   90.00
_cell.angle_beta   90.00
_cell.angle_gamma   90.00
#
_symmetry.space_group_name_H-M   'P 1'
#
loop_
_entity.id
_entity.type
_entity.pdbx_description
1 polymer ?
#
loop_
_entity_poly.entity_id
_entity_poly.type
_entity_poly.pdbx_seq_one_letter_code
_entity_poly.pdbx_strand_id
1 'polypeptide(L)' 'MDFIKTSEAYGYETIAEAEEKALAAKYEEGRNEGIEIGDLNARREMAKGFRDAGIPVNIIAKQTSLSEEEIRNL' A
#
# COMPACT_ATOMS: atom_id res chain seq x y z
N MET A 1 -20.86 40.17 -12.83
CA MET A 1 -21.15 38.71 -12.79
C MET A 1 -20.02 38.09 -12.00
N ASP A 2 -20.33 37.38 -10.92
CA ASP A 2 -19.34 36.83 -10.00
C ASP A 2 -18.82 35.51 -10.60
N PHE A 3 -17.64 35.54 -11.24
CA PHE A 3 -17.12 34.45 -12.06
C PHE A 3 -17.07 33.11 -11.31
N ILE A 4 -16.74 33.17 -10.03
CA ILE A 4 -16.63 32.01 -9.13
C ILE A 4 -17.99 31.32 -8.95
N LYS A 5 -19.06 32.08 -8.72
CA LYS A 5 -20.41 31.52 -8.55
C LYS A 5 -20.95 30.90 -9.83
N THR A 6 -20.57 31.44 -10.99
CA THR A 6 -20.92 30.84 -12.28
C THR A 6 -20.09 29.60 -12.58
N SER A 7 -18.80 29.54 -12.23
CA SER A 7 -17.97 28.34 -12.49
C SER A 7 -18.40 27.14 -11.66
N GLU A 8 -18.77 27.35 -10.39
CA GLU A 8 -19.30 26.30 -9.51
C GLU A 8 -20.62 25.69 -10.04
N ALA A 9 -21.52 26.53 -10.57
CA ALA A 9 -22.80 26.08 -11.14
C ALA A 9 -22.66 25.21 -12.42
N TYR A 10 -21.53 25.30 -13.12
CA TYR A 10 -21.19 24.48 -14.29
C TYR A 10 -20.21 23.34 -13.97
N GLY A 11 -19.83 23.16 -12.69
CA GLY A 11 -18.96 22.06 -12.24
C GLY A 11 -17.48 22.21 -12.62
N TYR A 12 -17.01 23.43 -12.90
CA TYR A 12 -15.60 23.67 -13.14
C TYR A 12 -14.84 23.74 -11.82
N GLU A 13 -13.87 22.83 -11.67
CA GLU A 13 -12.92 22.85 -10.57
C GLU A 13 -11.81 23.88 -10.83
N THR A 14 -11.38 24.58 -9.79
CA THR A 14 -10.25 25.51 -9.88
C THR A 14 -8.94 24.75 -9.98
N ILE A 15 -7.92 25.36 -10.58
CA ILE A 15 -6.57 24.75 -10.66
C ILE A 15 -6.04 24.42 -9.26
N ALA A 16 -6.30 25.27 -8.27
CA ALA A 16 -5.88 25.05 -6.89
C ALA A 16 -6.51 23.79 -6.27
N GLU A 17 -7.82 23.59 -6.46
CA GLU A 17 -8.50 22.38 -5.97
C GLU A 17 -8.00 21.11 -6.68
N ALA A 18 -7.78 21.20 -7.99
CA ALA A 18 -7.22 20.08 -8.77
C ALA A 18 -5.80 19.72 -8.31
N GLU A 19 -4.95 20.70 -8.03
CA GLU A 19 -3.60 20.51 -7.50
C GLU A 19 -3.62 19.92 -6.08
N GLU A 20 -4.52 20.39 -5.22
CA GLU A 20 -4.70 19.85 -3.86
C GLU A 20 -5.12 18.38 -3.89
N LYS A 21 -6.11 18.03 -4.73
CA LYS A 21 -6.54 16.63 -4.90
C LYS A 21 -5.43 15.75 -5.46
N ALA A 22 -4.68 16.24 -6.44
CA ALA A 22 -3.56 15.51 -7.02
C ALA A 22 -2.44 15.26 -5.99
N LEU A 23 -2.17 16.25 -5.13
CA LEU A 23 -1.20 16.11 -4.05
C LEU A 23 -1.70 15.11 -2.99
N ALA A 24 -2.96 15.20 -2.58
CA ALA A 24 -3.56 14.26 -1.64
C ALA A 24 -3.52 12.81 -2.16
N ALA A 25 -3.80 12.61 -3.45
CA ALA A 25 -3.73 11.29 -4.09
C ALA A 25 -2.32 10.69 -4.03
N LYS A 26 -1.27 11.50 -4.26
CA LYS A 26 0.14 11.04 -4.15
C LYS A 26 0.53 10.65 -2.74
N TYR A 27 0.08 11.39 -1.73
CA TYR A 27 0.32 11.03 -0.34
C TYR A 27 -0.37 9.71 0.03
N GLU A 28 -1.59 9.53 -0.44
CA GLU A 28 -2.35 8.31 -0.20
C GLU A 28 -1.73 7.09 -0.90
N GLU A 29 -1.26 7.25 -2.14
CA GLU A 29 -0.49 6.24 -2.87
C GLU A 29 0.77 5.83 -2.08
N GLY A 30 1.61 6.79 -1.69
CA GLY A 30 2.83 6.50 -0.92
C GLY A 30 2.54 5.88 0.45
N ARG A 31 1.44 6.24 1.11
CA ARG A 31 1.00 5.62 2.36
C ARG A 31 0.62 4.15 2.14
N ASN A 32 -0.10 3.85 1.06
CA ASN A 32 -0.52 2.49 0.73
C ASN A 32 0.67 1.62 0.33
N GLU A 33 1.60 2.13 -0.48
CA GLU A 33 2.87 1.46 -0.79
C GLU A 33 3.66 1.13 0.48
N GLY A 34 3.79 2.09 1.40
CA GLY A 34 4.50 1.89 2.66
C GLY A 34 3.87 0.80 3.54
N ILE A 35 2.55 0.73 3.58
CA ILE A 35 1.82 -0.33 4.31
C ILE A 35 2.04 -1.69 3.67
N GLU A 36 1.96 -1.80 2.35
CA GLU A 36 2.18 -3.04 1.62
C GLU A 36 3.60 -3.58 1.83
N ILE A 37 4.61 -2.71 1.73
CA ILE A 37 6.01 -3.05 2.02
C ILE A 37 6.16 -3.49 3.48
N GLY A 38 5.53 -2.78 4.42
CA GLY A 38 5.56 -3.12 5.84
C GLY A 38 4.96 -4.48 6.15
N ASP A 39 3.77 -4.76 5.61
CA ASP A 39 3.08 -6.04 5.78
C ASP A 39 3.87 -7.21 5.15
N LEU A 40 4.43 -7.00 3.95
CA LEU A 40 5.31 -7.99 3.33
C LEU A 40 6.55 -8.27 4.18
N ASN A 41 7.20 -7.23 4.71
CA ASN A 41 8.36 -7.39 5.59
C ASN A 41 8.00 -8.14 6.89
N ALA A 42 6.86 -7.82 7.51
CA ALA A 42 6.39 -8.50 8.70
C ALA A 42 6.16 -10.01 8.46
N ARG A 43 5.54 -10.37 7.32
CA ARG A 43 5.34 -11.77 6.91
C ARG A 43 6.66 -12.50 6.69
N ARG A 44 7.65 -11.83 6.09
CA ARG A 44 8.99 -12.39 5.85
C ARG A 44 9.75 -12.63 7.16
N GLU A 45 9.72 -11.69 8.10
CA GLU A 45 10.35 -11.87 9.41
C GLU A 45 9.68 -12.99 10.22
N MET A 46 8.35 -13.10 10.16
CA MET A 46 7.64 -14.23 10.76
C MET A 46 8.03 -15.57 10.12
N ALA A 47 8.14 -15.63 8.80
CA ALA A 47 8.56 -16.83 8.08
C ALA A 47 9.99 -17.24 8.43
N LYS A 48 10.93 -16.29 8.55
CA LYS A 48 12.30 -16.55 9.02
C LYS A 48 12.28 -17.17 10.42
N GLY A 49 11.55 -16.56 11.37
CA GLY A 49 11.43 -17.10 12.72
C GLY A 49 10.88 -18.53 12.77
N PHE A 50 9.86 -18.84 11.96
CA PHE A 50 9.33 -20.20 11.87
C PHE A 50 10.29 -21.19 11.23
N ARG A 51 10.99 -20.78 10.17
CA ARG A 51 12.00 -21.62 9.51
C ARG A 51 13.13 -21.94 10.47
N ASP A 52 13.62 -20.94 11.19
CA ASP A 52 14.72 -21.08 12.14
C ASP A 52 14.29 -21.95 13.35
N ALA A 53 13.00 -21.97 13.68
CA ALA A 53 12.40 -22.90 14.64
C ALA A 53 12.18 -24.33 14.09
N GLY A 54 12.56 -24.60 12.84
CA GLY A 54 12.43 -25.92 12.22
C GLY A 54 11.04 -26.29 11.73
N ILE A 55 10.13 -25.31 11.59
CA ILE A 55 8.77 -25.57 11.09
C ILE A 55 8.82 -25.92 9.59
N PRO A 56 8.08 -26.95 9.13
CA PRO A 56 8.06 -27.31 7.71
C PRO A 56 7.59 -26.17 6.80
N VAL A 57 8.28 -25.99 5.66
CA VAL A 57 8.06 -24.89 4.71
C VAL A 57 6.61 -24.80 4.23
N ASN A 58 5.95 -25.94 3.99
CA ASN A 58 4.55 -25.98 3.57
C ASN A 58 3.57 -25.47 4.64
N ILE A 59 3.92 -25.57 5.93
CA ILE A 59 3.15 -25.00 7.04
C ILE A 59 3.39 -23.50 7.14
N ILE A 60 4.64 -23.06 6.98
CA ILE A 60 5.01 -21.63 6.97
C ILE A 60 4.26 -20.91 5.83
N ALA A 61 4.30 -21.46 4.62
CA ALA A 61 3.62 -20.90 3.44
C ALA A 61 2.12 -20.66 3.68
N LYS A 62 1.45 -21.59 4.37
CA LYS A 62 0.04 -21.46 4.73
C LYS A 62 -0.23 -20.34 5.73
N GLN A 63 0.71 -20.04 6.62
CA GLN A 63 0.52 -19.06 7.69
C GLN A 63 1.00 -17.65 7.35
N THR A 64 2.03 -17.52 6.52
CA THR A 64 2.60 -16.22 6.15
C THR A 64 2.11 -15.72 4.79
N SER A 65 1.32 -16.53 4.08
CA SER A 65 0.88 -16.26 2.69
C SER A 65 2.05 -15.98 1.75
N LEU A 66 3.22 -16.56 2.03
CA LEU A 66 4.40 -16.53 1.16
C LEU A 66 4.48 -17.83 0.37
N SER A 67 5.06 -17.77 -0.82
CA SER A 67 5.38 -18.98 -1.56
C SER A 67 6.50 -19.76 -0.86
N GLU A 68 6.53 -21.08 -1.08
CA GLU A 68 7.61 -21.90 -0.54
C GLU A 68 8.99 -21.51 -1.10
N GLU A 69 9.03 -21.00 -2.34
CA GLU A 69 10.26 -20.50 -2.97
C GLU A 69 10.77 -19.25 -2.25
N GLU A 70 9.89 -18.29 -1.97
CA GLU A 70 10.26 -17.12 -1.18
C GLU A 70 10.81 -17.54 0.19
N ILE A 71 10.12 -18.44 0.90
CA ILE A 71 10.55 -18.91 2.22
C ILE A 71 11.92 -19.60 2.18
N ARG A 72 12.21 -20.35 1.12
CA ARG A 72 13.52 -21.00 0.91
C ARG A 72 14.64 -19.99 0.63
N ASN A 73 14.30 -18.82 0.09
CA ASN A 73 15.23 -17.74 -0.26
C ASN A 73 15.35 -16.63 0.81
N LEU A 74 14.56 -16.69 1.90
CA LEU A 74 14.69 -15.79 3.06
C LEU A 74 15.96 -16.03 3.87
#